data_AF-A0A364VDZ7-F1
#
_entry.id   AF-A0A364VDZ7-F1
#
_cell.length_a   1.000
_cell.length_b   1.000
_cell.length_c   1.000
_cell.angle_alpha   90.00
_cell.angle_beta   90.00
_cell.angle_gamma   90.00
#
_symmetry.space_group_name_H-M   'P 1'
#
loop_
_entity.id
_entity.type
_entity.pdbx_description
1 polymer ?
#
loop_
_entity_poly.entity_id
_entity_poly.type
_entity_poly.pdbx_seq_one_letter_code
_entity_poly.pdbx_strand_id
1 'polypeptide(L)'
;MANFNLQDYETVDQRIQRFYNDNKSGRIEAHLIDKDGDIGKTRWVMRAEVYRSSDPDARPTGVGHAYEVDGAGMANKQAALENCETSAVGRALANAGYSGSKRVTREEMLKVRRGETPGRVAAATTLDELTAIFNELKAEGTHDEFRGLLSARRKEIEGGK
;
A
#
# COMPACT_ATOMS: atom_id res chain seq x y z
N MET A 1 -5.94 -7.27 22.69
CA MET A 1 -5.93 -7.17 21.20
C MET A 1 -4.50 -6.86 20.78
N ALA A 2 -3.94 -7.58 19.81
CA ALA A 2 -2.55 -7.38 19.41
C ALA A 2 -2.36 -5.93 18.92
N ASN A 3 -1.38 -5.23 19.48
CA ASN A 3 -1.02 -3.87 19.09
C ASN A 3 -0.31 -3.99 17.74
N PHE A 4 -1.00 -3.68 16.64
CA PHE A 4 -0.42 -3.70 15.29
C PHE A 4 0.18 -2.32 15.03
N ASN A 5 1.51 -2.23 14.95
CA ASN A 5 2.21 -1.00 14.58
C ASN A 5 2.43 -0.99 13.06
N LEU A 6 1.99 0.05 12.35
CA LEU A 6 2.25 0.21 10.92
C LEU A 6 3.75 0.30 10.58
N GLN A 7 4.60 0.67 11.55
CA GLN A 7 6.06 0.63 11.39
C GLN A 7 6.66 -0.78 11.39
N ASP A 8 5.93 -1.79 11.88
CA ASP A 8 6.35 -3.19 11.79
C ASP A 8 5.99 -3.81 10.42
N TYR A 9 5.48 -3.01 9.47
CA TYR A 9 5.10 -3.48 8.14
C TYR A 9 6.30 -3.44 7.18
N GLU A 10 6.69 -4.61 6.71
CA GLU A 10 7.72 -4.72 5.70
C GLU A 10 7.16 -4.31 4.32
N THR A 11 7.64 -3.20 3.77
CA THR A 11 7.22 -2.70 2.46
C THR A 11 7.65 -3.64 1.34
N VAL A 12 7.03 -3.55 0.15
CA VAL A 12 7.50 -4.33 -1.01
C VAL A 12 8.95 -4.00 -1.33
N ASP A 13 9.36 -2.74 -1.21
CA ASP A 13 10.75 -2.33 -1.37
C ASP A 13 11.70 -3.02 -0.37
N GLN A 14 11.38 -3.02 0.92
CA GLN A 14 12.18 -3.73 1.93
C GLN A 14 12.28 -5.23 1.63
N ARG A 15 11.21 -5.84 1.11
CA ARG A 15 11.18 -7.25 0.71
C ARG A 15 12.04 -7.51 -0.53
N ILE A 16 12.07 -6.58 -1.49
CA ILE A 16 12.97 -6.61 -2.65
C ILE A 16 14.43 -6.52 -2.20
N GLN A 17 14.75 -5.60 -1.28
CA GLN A 17 16.10 -5.46 -0.74
C GLN A 17 16.56 -6.74 -0.04
N ARG A 18 15.72 -7.34 0.81
CA ARG A 18 16.02 -8.64 1.44
C ARG A 18 16.22 -9.74 0.40
N PHE A 19 15.35 -9.80 -0.61
CA PHE A 19 15.47 -10.78 -1.69
C PHE A 19 16.81 -10.68 -2.42
N TYR A 20 17.24 -9.49 -2.84
CA TYR A 20 18.52 -9.29 -3.52
C TYR A 20 19.73 -9.40 -2.58
N ASN A 21 19.53 -9.26 -1.27
CA ASN A 21 20.56 -9.57 -0.28
C ASN A 21 20.85 -11.07 -0.17
N ASP A 22 19.79 -11.87 -0.13
CA ASP A 22 19.91 -13.33 -0.04
C ASP A 22 20.23 -13.99 -1.38
N ASN A 23 19.77 -13.41 -2.50
CA ASN A 23 19.89 -13.97 -3.85
C ASN A 23 20.54 -12.93 -4.77
N LYS A 24 21.87 -12.86 -4.75
CA LYS A 24 22.64 -11.87 -5.54
C LYS A 24 22.45 -12.00 -7.05
N SER A 25 22.21 -13.20 -7.55
CA SER A 25 21.86 -13.50 -8.94
C SER A 25 20.34 -13.55 -9.18
N GLY A 26 19.52 -13.23 -8.17
CA GLY A 26 18.08 -13.28 -8.33
C GLY A 26 17.58 -12.26 -9.35
N ARG A 27 16.36 -12.46 -9.86
CA ARG A 27 15.66 -11.50 -10.70
C ARG A 27 14.17 -11.50 -10.38
N ILE A 28 13.56 -10.35 -10.59
CA ILE A 28 12.11 -10.16 -10.50
C ILE A 28 11.66 -9.63 -11.85
N GLU A 29 10.68 -10.31 -12.46
CA GLU A 29 10.12 -9.92 -13.75
C GLU A 29 8.64 -9.61 -13.56
N ALA A 30 8.18 -8.51 -14.14
CA ALA A 30 6.79 -8.10 -14.13
C ALA A 30 6.27 -8.00 -15.56
N HIS A 31 5.08 -8.53 -15.78
CA HIS A 31 4.48 -8.73 -17.09
C HIS A 31 3.04 -8.20 -17.07
N LEU A 32 2.70 -7.36 -18.04
CA LEU A 32 1.32 -7.01 -18.32
C LEU A 32 0.65 -8.18 -19.03
N ILE A 33 -0.36 -8.77 -18.39
CA ILE A 33 -1.09 -9.93 -18.91
C ILE A 33 -2.30 -9.50 -19.73
N ASP A 34 -3.02 -8.49 -19.22
CA ASP A 34 -4.24 -8.01 -19.85
C ASP A 34 -4.45 -6.54 -19.51
N LYS A 35 -5.05 -5.81 -20.46
CA LYS A 35 -5.55 -4.47 -20.24
C LYS A 35 -6.86 -4.28 -21.00
N ASP A 36 -7.87 -3.73 -20.34
CA ASP A 36 -9.19 -3.54 -20.94
C ASP A 36 -9.86 -2.25 -20.46
N GLY A 37 -10.66 -1.62 -21.32
CA GLY A 37 -11.38 -0.37 -21.03
C GLY A 37 -10.70 0.91 -21.49
N ASP A 38 -11.44 2.02 -21.42
CA ASP A 38 -11.02 3.35 -21.88
C ASP A 38 -9.93 3.96 -21.00
N ILE A 39 -9.17 4.92 -21.56
CA ILE A 39 -8.18 5.71 -20.82
C ILE A 39 -8.83 6.34 -19.57
N GLY A 40 -8.23 6.12 -18.40
CA GLY A 40 -8.74 6.61 -17.12
C GLY A 40 -9.82 5.74 -16.48
N LYS A 41 -10.16 4.61 -17.11
CA LYS A 41 -10.97 3.51 -16.55
C LYS A 41 -10.39 2.14 -16.89
N THR A 42 -9.13 2.08 -17.32
CA THR A 42 -8.49 0.85 -17.77
C THR A 42 -8.32 -0.10 -16.58
N ARG A 43 -8.74 -1.35 -16.76
CA ARG A 43 -8.40 -2.47 -15.88
C ARG A 43 -7.05 -3.01 -16.31
N TRP A 44 -6.10 -3.05 -15.38
CA TRP A 44 -4.76 -3.59 -15.56
C TRP A 44 -4.66 -4.95 -14.88
N VAL A 45 -4.12 -5.96 -15.55
CA VAL A 45 -3.81 -7.26 -14.95
C VAL A 45 -2.32 -7.52 -15.10
N MET A 46 -1.62 -7.54 -13.97
CA MET A 46 -0.18 -7.76 -13.92
C MET A 46 0.14 -9.13 -13.31
N ARG A 47 1.21 -9.74 -13.82
CA ARG A 47 1.83 -10.94 -13.26
C ARG A 47 3.28 -10.65 -12.96
N ALA A 48 3.74 -11.02 -11.77
CA ALA A 48 5.14 -10.95 -11.42
C ALA A 48 5.69 -12.34 -11.11
N GLU A 49 6.96 -12.53 -11.43
CA GLU A 49 7.73 -13.74 -11.20
C GLU A 49 9.02 -13.40 -10.47
N VAL A 50 9.37 -14.23 -9.49
CA VAL A 50 10.61 -14.11 -8.71
C VAL A 50 11.45 -15.35 -8.95
N TYR A 51 12.71 -15.16 -9.31
CA TYR A 51 13.67 -16.22 -9.60
C TYR A 51 14.92 -16.04 -8.74
N ARG A 52 15.34 -17.08 -8.00
CA ARG A 52 16.57 -17.00 -7.19
C ARG A 52 17.89 -17.08 -7.99
N SER A 53 17.78 -17.36 -9.29
CA SER A 53 18.92 -17.50 -10.22
C SER A 53 18.74 -16.55 -11.41
N SER A 54 19.85 -16.18 -12.04
CA SER A 54 19.88 -15.42 -13.29
C SER A 54 19.83 -16.32 -14.53
N ASP A 55 19.79 -17.64 -14.33
CA ASP A 55 19.64 -18.63 -15.39
C ASP A 55 18.31 -18.40 -16.14
N PRO A 56 18.35 -18.18 -17.47
CA PRO A 56 17.15 -17.95 -18.28
C PRO A 56 16.19 -19.14 -18.29
N ASP A 57 16.69 -20.37 -18.08
CA ASP A 57 15.87 -21.59 -18.07
C ASP A 57 15.32 -21.94 -16.69
N ALA A 58 15.69 -21.15 -15.65
CA ALA A 58 15.17 -21.34 -14.31
C ALA A 58 13.66 -21.13 -14.28
N ARG A 59 12.95 -21.95 -13.50
CA ARG A 59 11.52 -21.76 -13.21
C ARG A 59 11.33 -20.71 -12.10
N PRO A 60 10.22 -19.95 -12.11
CA PRO A 60 9.96 -18.98 -11.07
C PRO A 60 9.81 -19.67 -9.71
N THR A 61 10.51 -19.13 -8.71
CA THR A 61 10.42 -19.54 -7.30
C THR A 61 9.13 -19.04 -6.66
N GLY A 62 8.58 -17.92 -7.14
CA GLY A 62 7.28 -17.41 -6.71
C GLY A 62 6.60 -16.64 -7.84
N VAL A 63 5.27 -16.76 -7.91
CA VAL A 63 4.43 -16.07 -8.90
C VAL A 63 3.33 -15.30 -8.18
N GLY A 64 3.07 -14.08 -8.60
CA GLY A 64 2.02 -13.22 -8.07
C GLY A 64 1.19 -12.60 -9.18
N HIS A 65 -0.11 -12.44 -8.95
CA HIS A 65 -1.00 -11.74 -9.86
C HIS A 65 -1.74 -10.64 -9.10
N ALA A 66 -1.99 -9.53 -9.78
CA ALA A 66 -2.83 -8.45 -9.28
C ALA A 66 -3.68 -7.89 -10.41
N TYR A 67 -4.78 -7.26 -10.04
CA TYR A 67 -5.51 -6.38 -10.95
C TYR A 67 -5.85 -5.08 -10.22
N GLU A 68 -5.83 -3.98 -10.96
CA GLU A 68 -6.27 -2.67 -10.49
C GLU A 68 -7.04 -1.99 -11.62
N VAL A 69 -7.84 -0.96 -11.31
CA VAL A 69 -8.63 -0.20 -12.28
C VAL A 69 -8.32 1.28 -12.11
N ASP A 70 -8.07 1.99 -13.21
CA ASP A 70 -7.90 3.44 -13.20
C ASP A 70 -9.10 4.14 -12.54
N GLY A 71 -8.81 5.13 -11.70
CA GLY A 71 -9.84 5.89 -11.00
C GLY A 71 -10.53 5.14 -9.85
N ALA A 72 -10.22 3.84 -9.63
CA ALA A 72 -10.78 3.07 -8.54
C ALA A 72 -10.13 3.43 -7.20
N GLY A 73 -10.79 4.32 -6.45
CA GLY A 73 -10.27 4.82 -5.19
C GLY A 73 -9.06 5.75 -5.38
N MET A 74 -8.53 6.27 -4.28
CA MET A 74 -7.54 7.35 -4.33
C MET A 74 -6.14 6.89 -4.74
N ALA A 75 -5.75 5.66 -4.38
CA ALA A 75 -4.45 5.11 -4.76
C ALA A 75 -4.34 4.92 -6.28
N ASN A 76 -5.40 4.44 -6.94
CA ASN A 76 -5.40 4.16 -8.38
C ASN A 76 -5.89 5.34 -9.23
N LYS A 77 -6.08 6.53 -8.62
CA LYS A 77 -6.57 7.70 -9.33
C LYS A 77 -5.58 8.19 -10.41
N GLN A 78 -4.29 7.97 -10.20
CA GLN A 78 -3.23 8.42 -11.11
C GLN A 78 -2.18 7.36 -11.43
N ALA A 79 -2.15 6.23 -10.71
CA ALA A 79 -1.06 5.26 -10.78
C ALA A 79 -1.55 3.80 -10.64
N ALA A 80 -2.66 3.46 -11.30
CA ALA A 80 -3.27 2.13 -11.15
C ALA A 80 -2.36 1.02 -11.69
N LEU A 81 -1.67 1.26 -12.80
CA LEU A 81 -0.73 0.31 -13.39
C LEU A 81 0.45 0.04 -12.45
N GLU A 82 1.06 1.09 -11.91
CA GLU A 82 2.22 1.02 -11.02
C GLU A 82 1.84 0.34 -9.69
N ASN A 83 0.66 0.64 -9.16
CA ASN A 83 0.12 -0.04 -7.98
C ASN A 83 -0.16 -1.52 -8.25
N CYS A 84 -0.66 -1.85 -9.45
CA CYS A 84 -0.91 -3.22 -9.88
C CYS A 84 0.40 -4.01 -9.98
N GLU A 85 1.43 -3.43 -10.59
CA GLU A 85 2.77 -4.01 -10.69
C GLU A 85 3.36 -4.28 -9.30
N THR A 86 3.36 -3.27 -8.43
CA THR A 86 3.87 -3.38 -7.05
C THR A 86 3.12 -4.47 -6.27
N SER A 87 1.81 -4.58 -6.46
CA SER A 87 0.98 -5.61 -5.82
C SER A 87 1.29 -7.01 -6.34
N ALA A 88 1.50 -7.16 -7.65
CA ALA A 88 1.90 -8.43 -8.24
C ALA A 88 3.27 -8.88 -7.72
N VAL A 89 4.26 -7.98 -7.70
CA VAL A 89 5.61 -8.23 -7.16
C VAL A 89 5.55 -8.61 -5.68
N GLY A 90 4.78 -7.86 -4.90
CA GLY A 90 4.55 -8.15 -3.48
C GLY A 90 3.95 -9.55 -3.26
N ARG A 91 3.07 -10.04 -4.13
CA ARG A 91 2.53 -11.41 -4.02
C ARG A 91 3.55 -12.45 -4.46
N ALA A 92 4.29 -12.20 -5.53
CA ALA A 92 5.33 -13.10 -6.04
C ALA A 92 6.44 -13.33 -5.00
N LEU A 93 6.94 -12.25 -4.38
CA LEU A 93 7.90 -12.32 -3.28
C LEU A 93 7.36 -13.11 -2.09
N ALA A 94 6.07 -12.94 -1.75
CA ALA A 94 5.47 -13.66 -0.62
C ALA A 94 5.40 -15.16 -0.89
N ASN A 95 5.13 -15.53 -2.14
CA ASN A 95 5.12 -16.93 -2.58
C ASN A 95 6.54 -17.51 -2.69
N ALA A 96 7.55 -16.67 -2.91
CA ALA A 96 8.97 -17.07 -2.91
C ALA A 96 9.61 -17.18 -1.50
N GLY A 97 8.83 -16.99 -0.44
CA GLY A 97 9.29 -17.04 0.96
C GLY A 97 9.70 -15.69 1.56
N TYR A 98 9.59 -14.60 0.79
CA TYR A 98 9.82 -13.22 1.23
C TYR A 98 8.50 -12.59 1.63
N SER A 99 7.68 -13.26 2.45
CA SER A 99 6.48 -12.63 3.00
C SER A 99 6.90 -11.50 3.94
N GLY A 100 6.16 -10.40 3.92
CA GLY A 100 6.26 -9.42 5.00
C GLY A 100 5.86 -10.04 6.35
N SER A 101 5.98 -9.26 7.42
CA SER A 101 5.66 -9.66 8.79
C SER A 101 4.27 -10.30 8.93
N LYS A 102 3.26 -9.95 8.11
CA LYS A 102 1.96 -10.63 7.97
C LYS A 102 1.38 -10.49 6.55
N ARG A 103 0.67 -11.52 6.06
CA ARG A 103 -0.22 -11.43 4.87
C ARG A 103 -1.52 -10.70 5.24
N VAL A 104 -1.43 -9.42 5.59
CA VAL A 104 -2.60 -8.62 5.98
C VAL A 104 -3.33 -8.09 4.74
N THR A 105 -4.64 -8.25 4.76
CA THR A 105 -5.54 -7.75 3.72
C THR A 105 -5.68 -6.22 3.79
N ARG A 106 -6.12 -5.60 2.70
CA ARG A 106 -6.40 -4.15 2.65
C ARG A 106 -7.38 -3.71 3.75
N GLU A 107 -8.36 -4.54 4.08
CA GLU A 107 -9.30 -4.27 5.17
C GLU A 107 -8.63 -4.26 6.54
N GLU A 108 -7.69 -5.18 6.79
CA GLU A 108 -6.92 -5.19 8.03
C GLU A 108 -6.00 -3.97 8.13
N MET A 109 -5.39 -3.52 7.01
CA MET A 109 -4.63 -2.27 7.00
C MET A 109 -5.51 -1.04 7.29
N LEU A 110 -6.70 -0.97 6.72
CA LEU A 110 -7.65 0.11 6.99
C LEU A 110 -8.08 0.13 8.47
N LYS A 111 -8.25 -1.04 9.10
CA LYS A 111 -8.53 -1.14 10.54
C LYS A 111 -7.39 -0.60 11.40
N VAL A 112 -6.14 -0.91 11.05
CA VAL A 112 -4.97 -0.38 11.79
C VAL A 112 -4.87 1.14 11.62
N ARG A 113 -4.97 1.64 10.37
CA ARG A 113 -4.96 3.08 10.09
C ARG A 113 -6.05 3.82 10.87
N ARG A 114 -7.28 3.29 10.91
CA ARG A 114 -8.38 3.84 11.73
C ARG A 114 -8.04 3.88 13.22
N GLY A 115 -7.31 2.89 13.73
CA GLY A 115 -6.85 2.85 15.12
C GLY A 115 -5.80 3.92 15.44
N GLU A 116 -4.95 4.29 14.49
CA GLU A 116 -3.93 5.33 14.67
C GLU A 116 -4.44 6.76 14.46
N THR A 117 -5.55 6.93 13.74
CA THR A 117 -6.14 8.25 13.41
C THR A 117 -6.28 9.19 14.62
N PRO A 118 -6.79 8.76 15.80
CA PRO A 118 -6.88 9.65 16.96
C PRO A 118 -5.52 10.21 17.40
N GLY A 119 -4.47 9.39 17.38
CA GLY A 119 -3.10 9.82 17.73
C GLY A 119 -2.52 10.80 16.71
N ARG A 120 -2.75 10.55 15.42
CA ARG A 120 -2.34 11.46 14.33
C ARG A 120 -3.02 12.83 14.44
N VAL A 121 -4.32 12.85 14.74
CA VAL A 121 -5.08 14.09 14.95
C VAL A 121 -4.53 14.83 16.17
N ALA A 122 -4.30 14.15 17.29
CA ALA A 122 -3.72 14.78 18.48
C ALA A 122 -2.31 15.35 18.26
N ALA A 123 -1.50 14.70 17.42
CA ALA A 123 -0.15 15.14 17.10
C ALA A 123 -0.07 16.31 16.12
N ALA A 124 -1.13 16.61 15.37
CA ALA A 124 -1.15 17.73 14.42
C ALA A 124 -0.99 19.06 15.17
N THR A 125 0.00 19.86 14.80
CA THR A 125 0.31 21.16 15.41
C THR A 125 -0.10 22.34 14.54
N THR A 126 -0.30 22.11 13.25
CA THR A 126 -0.72 23.14 12.28
C THR A 126 -2.06 22.79 11.63
N LEU A 127 -2.73 23.83 11.11
CA LEU A 127 -3.98 23.63 10.35
C LEU A 127 -3.75 22.88 9.05
N ASP A 128 -2.58 23.02 8.44
CA ASP A 128 -2.23 22.33 7.20
C ASP A 128 -2.08 20.81 7.45
N GLU A 129 -1.41 20.42 8.53
CA GLU A 129 -1.31 19.01 8.97
C GLU A 129 -2.70 18.43 9.25
N LEU A 130 -3.54 19.17 9.97
CA LEU A 130 -4.90 18.73 10.29
C LEU A 130 -5.78 18.61 9.04
N THR A 131 -5.61 19.52 8.08
CA THR A 131 -6.31 19.51 6.79
C THR A 131 -5.85 18.33 5.92
N ALA A 132 -4.57 17.99 5.93
CA ALA A 132 -4.05 16.81 5.26
C ALA A 132 -4.69 15.52 5.82
N ILE A 133 -4.75 15.39 7.15
CA ILE A 133 -5.40 14.25 7.81
C ILE A 133 -6.90 14.19 7.45
N PHE A 134 -7.61 15.32 7.46
CA PHE A 134 -9.01 15.36 7.05
C PHE A 134 -9.20 14.90 5.59
N ASN A 135 -8.35 15.37 4.67
CA ASN A 135 -8.44 15.00 3.26
C ASN A 135 -8.17 13.50 3.05
N GLU A 136 -7.22 12.91 3.78
CA GLU A 136 -7.00 11.46 3.78
C GLU A 136 -8.23 10.69 4.28
N LEU A 137 -8.82 11.07 5.41
CA LEU A 137 -10.01 10.39 5.94
C LEU A 137 -11.23 10.56 5.03
N LYS A 138 -11.33 11.69 4.34
CA LYS A 138 -12.38 11.93 3.35
C LYS A 138 -12.20 11.03 2.13
N ALA A 139 -10.95 10.88 1.68
CA ALA A 139 -10.54 9.95 0.63
C ALA A 139 -10.85 8.48 0.97
N GLU A 140 -10.73 8.12 2.24
CA GLU A 140 -11.04 6.77 2.76
C GLU A 140 -12.55 6.57 3.08
N GLY A 141 -13.35 7.64 3.05
CA GLY A 141 -14.77 7.60 3.43
C GLY A 141 -15.02 7.47 4.93
N THR A 142 -14.01 7.74 5.77
CA THR A 142 -14.05 7.56 7.23
C THR A 142 -14.12 8.87 8.01
N HIS A 143 -14.03 10.02 7.34
CA HIS A 143 -14.00 11.34 7.99
C HIS A 143 -15.14 11.63 8.98
N ASP A 144 -16.33 11.08 8.72
CA ASP A 144 -17.49 11.25 9.61
C ASP A 144 -17.28 10.61 10.98
N GLU A 145 -16.55 9.49 11.05
CA GLU A 145 -16.21 8.79 12.29
C GLU A 145 -15.32 9.66 13.20
N PHE A 146 -14.52 10.56 12.61
CA PHE A 146 -13.53 11.38 13.32
C PHE A 146 -13.86 12.87 13.35
N ARG A 147 -15.05 13.27 12.88
CA ARG A 147 -15.47 14.69 12.78
C ARG A 147 -15.32 15.44 14.11
N GLY A 148 -15.70 14.81 15.21
CA GLY A 148 -15.55 15.36 16.57
C GLY A 148 -14.09 15.68 16.91
N LEU A 149 -13.20 14.70 16.79
CA LEU A 149 -11.76 14.83 17.06
C LEU A 149 -11.12 15.93 16.19
N LEU A 150 -11.41 15.94 14.89
CA LEU A 150 -10.87 16.93 13.95
C LEU A 150 -11.33 18.35 14.32
N SER A 151 -12.61 18.53 14.65
CA SER A 151 -13.13 19.84 15.05
C SER A 151 -12.56 20.34 16.38
N ALA A 152 -12.35 19.44 17.36
CA ALA A 152 -11.76 19.78 18.64
C ALA A 152 -10.30 20.23 18.46
N ARG A 153 -9.50 19.44 17.74
CA ARG A 153 -8.10 19.78 17.49
C ARG A 153 -7.94 21.08 16.71
N ARG A 154 -8.82 21.33 15.73
CA ARG A 154 -8.83 22.58 14.97
C ARG A 154 -8.97 23.80 15.89
N LYS A 155 -9.90 23.76 16.85
CA LYS A 155 -10.12 24.84 17.82
C LYS A 155 -8.91 25.05 18.72
N GLU A 156 -8.23 23.99 19.13
CA GLU A 156 -7.01 24.10 19.95
C GLU A 156 -5.88 24.79 19.18
N ILE A 157 -5.69 24.45 17.91
CA ILE A 157 -4.67 25.08 17.05
C ILE A 157 -5.02 26.55 16.75
N GLU A 158 -6.29 26.85 16.50
CA GLU A 158 -6.76 28.22 16.23
C GLU A 158 -6.77 29.11 17.50
N GLY A 159 -7.06 28.54 18.67
CA GLY A 159 -7.13 29.23 19.96
C GLY A 159 -5.79 29.32 20.71
N GLY A 160 -4.74 28.67 20.23
CA GLY A 160 -3.37 28.77 20.75
C GLY A 160 -2.53 29.88 20.11
N LYS A 161 -3.15 30.80 19.37
CA LYS A 161 -2.53 32.03 18.84
C LYS A 161 -2.74 33.22 19.75
#